data_AF-A0A1B1E1S0-F1
#
_entry.id   AF-A0A1B1E1S0-F1
#
_cell.length_a   1.000
_cell.length_b   1.000
_cell.length_c   1.000
_cell.angle_alpha   90.00
_cell.angle_beta   90.00
_cell.angle_gamma   90.00
#
_symmetry.space_group_name_H-M   'P 1'
#
loop_
_entity.id
_entity.type
_entity.pdbx_description
1 polymer ?
#
loop_
_entity_poly.entity_id
_entity_poly.type
_entity_poly.pdbx_seq_one_letter_code
_entity_poly.pdbx_strand_id
1 'polypeptide(L)'
;MIRFCRQRLGGGVGRRLCMPIYSGSSDSAFKNKNFVLKKINHKYENVLLFGDVNKLRDTAVELIKGISSSGDNNNEGYANLKIKKYISSEEKKVRELEDEVEVNPDNAVDNNHLMYSNADVVKNAPSKGRNPKMEKKLSFWQIYSMRVKRSLHLLRPNDFSLILQSFHLYNKDTGVYASSVKHIEGQIPQMNGVSFVIILNILSARLKKNNYNYFFKKMMNYLPNVMYELNVRDMNNILSCFHNLELSDTRICDIFYQKILSNLNRVEDTFTLSSLCYIFYKYNFQNQHFFECLKKRGLVLLDNFDAGQLYKFVFSLHSKNICLKEIVDRKKNDVFAFLSDYNDEQRLFMGEIFGIK
;
A
#
# COMPACT_ATOMS: atom_id res chain seq x y z
N MET A 1 -51.05 15.80 82.42
CA MET A 1 -52.37 16.23 81.91
C MET A 1 -52.25 17.72 81.56
N ILE A 2 -51.96 18.07 80.31
CA ILE A 2 -51.65 19.45 79.90
C ILE A 2 -52.73 19.93 78.92
N ARG A 3 -53.47 20.95 79.35
CA ARG A 3 -54.31 21.82 78.52
C ARG A 3 -53.41 22.73 77.70
N PHE A 4 -53.76 23.03 76.45
CA PHE A 4 -54.10 24.38 75.99
C PHE A 4 -54.43 24.36 74.49
N CYS A 5 -55.71 24.57 74.18
CA CYS A 5 -56.12 25.12 72.90
C CYS A 5 -55.76 26.61 72.87
N ARG A 6 -55.14 27.08 71.79
CA ARG A 6 -55.36 28.44 71.28
C ARG A 6 -55.27 28.42 69.76
N GLN A 7 -56.41 28.65 69.13
CA GLN A 7 -56.52 28.97 67.72
C GLN A 7 -56.30 30.46 67.48
N ARG A 8 -55.67 30.72 66.32
CA ARG A 8 -55.85 31.86 65.41
C ARG A 8 -55.31 33.23 65.85
N LEU A 9 -54.11 33.53 65.36
CA LEU A 9 -53.77 34.87 64.90
C LEU A 9 -53.82 34.86 63.37
N GLY A 10 -54.67 35.74 62.82
CA GLY A 10 -54.78 36.00 61.40
C GLY A 10 -53.54 36.66 60.83
N GLY A 11 -53.38 36.55 59.51
CA GLY A 11 -52.39 37.26 58.73
C GLY A 11 -52.70 37.09 57.25
N GLY A 12 -53.12 38.18 56.61
CA GLY A 12 -53.63 38.21 55.24
C GLY A 12 -52.60 38.00 54.13
N VAL A 13 -53.08 38.16 52.90
CA VAL A 13 -52.35 38.08 51.63
C VAL A 13 -51.12 38.99 51.63
N GLY A 14 -49.93 38.42 51.79
CA GLY A 14 -48.67 39.18 51.73
C GLY A 14 -47.48 38.68 52.54
N ARG A 15 -47.57 37.59 53.32
CA ARG A 15 -46.39 37.00 54.00
C ARG A 15 -45.92 35.72 53.32
N ARG A 16 -44.87 35.86 52.49
CA ARG A 16 -43.96 34.77 52.16
C ARG A 16 -43.22 34.34 53.43
N LEU A 17 -43.63 33.22 54.00
CA LEU A 17 -42.70 32.32 54.68
C LEU A 17 -42.83 30.98 53.97
N CYS A 18 -41.87 30.73 53.07
CA CYS A 18 -41.57 29.41 52.56
C CYS A 18 -41.13 28.54 53.74
N MET A 19 -42.08 28.03 54.52
CA MET A 19 -41.83 26.86 55.36
C MET A 19 -42.11 25.64 54.49
N PRO A 20 -41.11 24.79 54.20
CA PRO A 20 -41.37 23.53 53.53
C PRO A 20 -42.29 22.70 54.43
N ILE A 21 -43.48 22.37 53.92
CA ILE A 21 -44.36 21.40 54.54
C ILE A 21 -43.65 20.06 54.40
N TYR A 22 -43.05 19.58 55.49
CA TYR A 22 -42.55 18.21 55.58
C TYR A 22 -43.76 17.27 55.68
N SER A 23 -44.46 17.06 54.57
CA SER A 23 -45.34 15.90 54.43
C SER A 23 -44.43 14.69 54.27
N GLY A 24 -44.31 13.88 55.32
CA GLY A 24 -43.70 12.56 55.26
C GLY A 24 -44.57 11.61 54.41
N SER A 25 -44.63 11.86 53.10
CA SER A 25 -45.06 10.85 52.14
C SER A 25 -43.96 9.80 52.07
N SER A 26 -44.34 8.52 52.17
CA SER A 26 -43.50 7.32 52.06
C SER A 26 -42.80 7.14 50.69
N ASP A 27 -42.76 8.20 49.88
CA ASP A 27 -42.19 8.25 48.54
C ASP A 27 -41.20 9.43 48.41
N SER A 28 -40.36 9.62 49.43
CA SER A 28 -39.32 10.64 49.42
C SER A 28 -38.30 10.39 48.29
N ALA A 29 -38.00 11.42 47.51
CA ALA A 29 -37.01 11.48 46.44
C ALA A 29 -35.53 11.31 46.88
N PHE A 30 -35.30 10.80 48.10
CA PHE A 30 -34.00 10.43 48.65
C PHE A 30 -33.87 8.92 48.88
N LYS A 31 -34.57 8.09 48.10
CA LYS A 31 -34.03 6.76 47.82
C LYS A 31 -32.71 6.99 47.10
N ASN A 32 -31.59 6.67 47.76
CA ASN A 32 -30.27 6.49 47.16
C ASN A 32 -30.38 5.43 46.05
N LYS A 33 -30.98 5.78 44.91
CA LYS A 33 -30.84 5.07 43.66
C LYS A 33 -29.44 5.42 43.20
N ASN A 34 -28.48 4.64 43.67
CA ASN A 34 -27.17 4.62 43.05
C ASN A 34 -27.40 4.17 41.62
N PHE A 35 -27.41 5.13 40.69
CA PHE A 35 -27.33 4.82 39.27
C PHE A 35 -25.97 4.17 39.07
N VAL A 36 -25.93 2.85 39.08
CA VAL A 36 -24.78 2.11 38.57
C VAL A 36 -24.81 2.36 37.06
N LEU A 37 -24.10 3.41 36.64
CA LEU A 37 -23.78 3.59 35.23
C LEU A 37 -23.11 2.28 34.80
N LYS A 38 -23.77 1.53 33.91
CA LYS A 38 -23.08 0.44 33.21
C LYS A 38 -21.80 1.05 32.65
N LYS A 39 -20.65 0.41 32.91
CA LYS A 39 -19.39 0.78 32.26
C LYS A 39 -19.72 1.02 30.79
N ILE A 40 -19.46 2.23 30.31
CA ILE A 40 -19.65 2.55 28.90
C ILE A 40 -18.86 1.47 28.16
N ASN A 41 -19.58 0.58 27.50
CA ASN A 41 -18.96 -0.39 26.64
C ASN A 41 -18.36 0.47 25.53
N HIS A 42 -17.06 0.75 25.62
CA HIS A 42 -16.31 1.34 24.52
C HIS A 42 -16.17 0.28 23.42
N LYS A 43 -17.31 -0.16 22.87
CA LYS A 43 -17.39 -0.82 21.58
C LYS A 43 -17.13 0.27 20.57
N TYR A 44 -15.85 0.59 20.38
CA TYR A 44 -15.33 1.51 19.36
C TYR A 44 -15.71 1.08 17.92
N GLU A 45 -16.41 -0.04 17.77
CA GLU A 45 -17.04 -0.53 16.54
C GLU A 45 -18.03 0.47 15.93
N ASN A 46 -18.74 1.24 16.77
CA ASN A 46 -19.86 2.09 16.33
C ASN A 46 -19.65 3.60 16.53
N VAL A 47 -18.62 4.02 17.28
CA VAL A 47 -18.35 5.44 17.50
C VAL A 47 -17.46 5.95 16.38
N LEU A 48 -18.10 6.63 15.42
CA LEU A 48 -17.54 7.24 14.19
C LEU A 48 -17.15 6.20 13.12
N LEU A 49 -18.18 5.77 12.39
CA LEU A 49 -18.20 4.69 11.40
C LEU A 49 -17.67 5.06 10.01
N PHE A 50 -17.44 6.35 9.74
CA PHE A 50 -16.66 6.78 8.60
C PHE A 50 -15.23 7.02 9.07
N GLY A 51 -14.30 6.20 8.58
CA GLY A 51 -12.90 6.58 8.64
C GLY A 51 -12.77 7.79 7.73
N ASP A 52 -12.38 8.93 8.28
CA ASP A 52 -11.84 10.00 7.44
C ASP A 52 -10.78 9.38 6.52
N VAL A 53 -10.99 9.51 5.20
CA VAL A 53 -10.11 8.93 4.18
C VAL A 53 -8.68 9.40 4.41
N ASN A 54 -8.50 10.64 4.84
CA ASN A 54 -7.20 11.20 5.18
C ASN A 54 -6.59 10.45 6.36
N LYS A 55 -7.36 10.20 7.42
CA LYS A 55 -6.87 9.43 8.58
C LYS A 55 -6.51 7.99 8.24
N LEU A 56 -7.26 7.32 7.35
CA LEU A 56 -6.90 5.98 6.87
C LEU A 56 -5.61 6.00 6.06
N ARG A 57 -5.45 6.98 5.18
CA ARG A 57 -4.23 7.21 4.39
C ARG A 57 -3.04 7.50 5.31
N ASP A 58 -3.18 8.42 6.26
CA ASP A 58 -2.11 8.81 7.17
C ASP A 58 -1.68 7.64 8.07
N THR A 59 -2.64 6.81 8.49
CA THR A 59 -2.35 5.54 9.19
C THR A 59 -1.53 4.60 8.30
N ALA A 60 -1.89 4.44 7.01
CA ALA A 60 -1.12 3.63 6.07
C ALA A 60 0.31 4.17 5.88
N VAL A 61 0.45 5.50 5.76
CA VAL A 61 1.75 6.17 5.63
C VAL A 61 2.60 5.98 6.89
N GLU A 62 2.03 6.11 8.10
CA GLU A 62 2.73 5.85 9.37
C GLU A 62 3.27 4.41 9.42
N LEU A 63 2.42 3.44 9.05
CA LEU A 63 2.76 2.02 9.01
C LEU A 63 3.90 1.75 8.02
N ILE A 64 3.82 2.28 6.80
CA ILE A 64 4.86 2.11 5.78
C ILE A 64 6.18 2.77 6.22
N LYS A 65 6.11 4.00 6.73
CA LYS A 65 7.30 4.72 7.24
C LYS A 65 7.97 3.93 8.36
N GLY A 66 7.21 3.37 9.29
CA GLY A 66 7.72 2.54 10.40
C GLY A 66 8.50 1.30 9.97
N ILE A 67 8.10 0.65 8.87
CA ILE A 67 8.87 -0.47 8.27
C ILE A 67 10.13 0.05 7.57
N SER A 68 10.01 1.16 6.83
CA SER A 68 11.15 1.69 6.07
C SER A 68 12.31 2.18 6.94
N SER A 69 12.04 2.55 8.20
CA SER A 69 13.04 2.93 9.20
C SER A 69 13.70 1.73 9.89
N SER A 70 13.18 0.51 9.72
CA SER A 70 13.68 -0.67 10.45
C SER A 70 14.80 -1.43 9.75
N GLY A 71 15.29 -1.01 8.59
CA GLY A 71 16.49 -1.56 7.91
C GLY A 71 16.43 -3.03 7.44
N ASP A 72 15.50 -3.83 7.96
CA ASP A 72 15.55 -5.30 7.88
C ASP A 72 14.86 -5.92 6.65
N ASN A 73 14.23 -5.13 5.77
CA ASN A 73 13.46 -5.66 4.64
C ASN A 73 14.22 -5.59 3.32
N ASN A 74 15.29 -6.38 3.19
CA ASN A 74 16.02 -6.56 1.94
C ASN A 74 15.24 -7.38 0.88
N ASN A 75 14.11 -8.02 1.25
CA ASN A 75 13.42 -8.99 0.39
C ASN A 75 12.06 -8.56 -0.22
N GLU A 76 11.65 -7.29 -0.12
CA GLU A 76 10.42 -6.81 -0.80
C GLU A 76 10.68 -5.56 -1.66
N GLY A 77 11.77 -5.63 -2.43
CA GLY A 77 12.44 -4.55 -3.17
C GLY A 77 11.75 -3.98 -4.41
N TYR A 78 10.44 -3.75 -4.37
CA TYR A 78 9.79 -2.96 -5.42
C TYR A 78 8.76 -1.94 -4.94
N ALA A 79 7.87 -2.34 -4.03
CA ALA A 79 6.77 -1.51 -3.59
C ALA A 79 7.24 -0.34 -2.69
N ASN A 80 8.33 -0.53 -1.94
CA ASN A 80 8.87 0.50 -1.02
C ASN A 80 9.58 1.67 -1.72
N LEU A 81 10.23 1.43 -2.87
CA LEU A 81 11.01 2.47 -3.58
C LEU A 81 10.11 3.49 -4.30
N LYS A 82 9.01 3.03 -4.90
CA LYS A 82 8.08 3.92 -5.61
C LYS A 82 7.30 4.83 -4.66
N ILE A 83 6.95 4.34 -3.48
CA ILE A 83 6.20 5.14 -2.49
C ILE A 83 7.06 6.19 -1.82
N LYS A 84 8.36 5.96 -1.56
CA LYS A 84 9.24 7.03 -1.08
C LYS A 84 9.28 8.21 -2.06
N LYS A 85 9.32 7.93 -3.38
CA LYS A 85 9.24 8.96 -4.43
C LYS A 85 7.86 9.58 -4.56
N TYR A 86 6.79 8.80 -4.38
CA TYR A 86 5.42 9.30 -4.46
C TYR A 86 5.06 10.18 -3.25
N ILE A 87 5.33 9.71 -2.03
CA ILE A 87 5.15 10.47 -0.79
C ILE A 87 5.94 11.77 -0.87
N SER A 88 7.20 11.74 -1.31
CA SER A 88 7.98 12.98 -1.44
C SER A 88 7.46 13.91 -2.54
N SER A 89 6.86 13.37 -3.61
CA SER A 89 6.23 14.18 -4.65
C SER A 89 4.89 14.80 -4.22
N GLU A 90 4.07 14.09 -3.43
CA GLU A 90 2.85 14.66 -2.85
C GLU A 90 3.18 15.66 -1.75
N GLU A 91 4.14 15.36 -0.88
CA GLU A 91 4.65 16.31 0.13
C GLU A 91 5.28 17.57 -0.51
N LYS A 92 5.76 17.49 -1.75
CA LYS A 92 6.22 18.65 -2.54
C LYS A 92 5.06 19.43 -3.15
N LYS A 93 4.10 18.75 -3.79
CA LYS A 93 2.92 19.39 -4.38
C LYS A 93 2.06 20.11 -3.34
N VAL A 94 1.94 19.56 -2.14
CA VAL A 94 1.23 20.22 -1.03
C VAL A 94 1.96 21.48 -0.59
N ARG A 95 3.30 21.46 -0.52
CA ARG A 95 4.10 22.66 -0.20
C ARG A 95 4.04 23.72 -1.30
N GLU A 96 4.12 23.33 -2.56
CA GLU A 96 4.00 24.25 -3.70
C GLU A 96 2.62 24.93 -3.73
N LEU A 97 1.55 24.21 -3.36
CA LEU A 97 0.20 24.78 -3.22
C LEU A 97 0.03 25.66 -1.97
N GLU A 98 0.83 25.45 -0.92
CA GLU A 98 0.87 26.33 0.27
C GLU A 98 1.65 27.62 -0.04
N ASP A 99 2.74 27.54 -0.82
CA ASP A 99 3.56 28.68 -1.23
C ASP A 99 2.87 29.58 -2.25
N GLU A 100 2.00 29.05 -3.12
CA GLU A 100 1.20 29.85 -4.09
C GLU A 100 0.07 30.65 -3.43
N VAL A 101 -0.35 30.31 -2.20
CA VAL A 101 -1.43 31.00 -1.47
C VAL A 101 -0.90 32.20 -0.67
N GLU A 102 0.41 32.30 -0.43
CA GLU A 102 1.01 33.37 0.39
C GLU A 102 1.34 34.68 -0.36
N VAL A 103 0.98 34.83 -1.64
CA VAL A 103 1.21 36.08 -2.38
C VAL A 103 -0.09 36.68 -2.89
N ASN A 104 -0.76 37.47 -2.03
CA ASN A 104 -1.55 38.66 -2.39
C ASN A 104 -2.07 39.34 -1.11
N PRO A 105 -1.39 40.35 -0.55
CA PRO A 105 -1.99 41.22 0.45
C PRO A 105 -2.66 42.38 -0.30
N ASP A 106 -3.99 42.35 -0.41
CA ASP A 106 -4.85 43.55 -0.41
C ASP A 106 -6.28 43.14 -0.73
N ASN A 107 -7.11 43.00 0.32
CA ASN A 107 -8.49 43.48 0.38
C ASN A 107 -9.12 43.05 1.71
N ALA A 108 -9.12 43.99 2.65
CA ALA A 108 -9.91 43.89 3.87
C ALA A 108 -11.39 44.14 3.55
N VAL A 109 -12.23 43.10 3.53
CA VAL A 109 -13.64 43.21 3.92
C VAL A 109 -14.12 41.87 4.51
N ASP A 110 -14.59 41.95 5.74
CA ASP A 110 -15.44 41.03 6.50
C ASP A 110 -16.33 40.10 5.65
N ASN A 111 -16.30 38.79 5.94
CA ASN A 111 -17.51 38.02 6.19
C ASN A 111 -17.21 36.64 6.76
N ASN A 112 -17.84 36.37 7.91
CA ASN A 112 -17.78 35.14 8.70
C ASN A 112 -18.05 33.88 7.87
N HIS A 113 -17.01 33.08 7.65
CA HIS A 113 -17.15 31.64 7.47
C HIS A 113 -16.26 30.96 8.50
N LEU A 114 -16.87 30.20 9.42
CA LEU A 114 -16.18 29.41 10.44
C LEU A 114 -15.28 28.37 9.76
N MET A 115 -14.03 28.77 9.52
CA MET A 115 -12.91 27.87 9.30
C MET A 115 -12.48 27.31 10.65
N TYR A 116 -12.67 26.01 10.85
CA TYR A 116 -11.81 25.28 11.77
C TYR A 116 -10.48 25.03 11.06
N SER A 117 -9.62 26.04 11.12
CA SER A 117 -8.20 25.95 10.78
C SER A 117 -7.51 25.05 11.80
N ASN A 118 -7.26 23.79 11.47
CA ASN A 118 -6.31 22.96 12.21
C ASN A 118 -4.89 23.13 11.64
N ALA A 119 -4.44 24.40 11.58
CA ALA A 119 -3.09 24.78 11.15
C ALA A 119 -2.08 24.86 12.32
N ASP A 120 -2.41 24.32 13.49
CA ASP A 120 -1.54 24.32 14.67
C ASP A 120 -1.39 22.92 15.29
N VAL A 121 -0.84 21.94 14.56
CA VAL A 121 -0.02 20.86 15.16
C VAL A 121 1.03 20.34 14.14
N VAL A 122 1.81 21.22 13.52
CA VAL A 122 3.14 20.86 12.98
C VAL A 122 4.16 21.90 13.42
N LYS A 123 4.26 22.10 14.73
CA LYS A 123 5.42 22.72 15.36
C LYS A 123 6.12 21.66 16.19
N ASN A 124 7.23 21.16 15.66
CA ASN A 124 8.35 20.52 16.37
C ASN A 124 7.98 19.86 17.70
N ALA A 125 7.32 18.69 17.64
CA ALA A 125 7.29 17.81 18.79
C ALA A 125 8.71 17.28 19.03
N PRO A 126 9.28 17.38 20.26
CA PRO A 126 10.65 17.00 20.52
C PRO A 126 10.82 15.51 20.21
N SER A 127 11.89 15.20 19.50
CA SER A 127 12.36 13.86 19.15
C SER A 127 12.72 13.05 20.39
N LYS A 128 11.71 12.60 21.15
CA LYS A 128 11.87 11.59 22.18
C LYS A 128 11.86 10.22 21.49
N GLY A 129 13.07 9.69 21.30
CA GLY A 129 13.43 8.33 20.92
C GLY A 129 12.28 7.43 20.46
N ARG A 130 11.99 7.44 19.16
CA ARG A 130 11.13 6.43 18.53
C ARG A 130 11.98 5.35 17.89
N ASN A 131 12.18 4.28 18.64
CA ASN A 131 12.15 2.87 18.23
C ASN A 131 12.34 2.05 19.52
N PRO A 132 11.49 1.04 19.80
CA PRO A 132 11.38 -0.13 18.93
C PRO A 132 9.93 -0.66 18.73
N LYS A 133 9.75 -1.43 17.65
CA LYS A 133 8.77 -2.52 17.48
C LYS A 133 7.53 -2.47 18.39
N MET A 134 6.61 -1.54 18.16
CA MET A 134 5.23 -1.79 18.57
C MET A 134 4.53 -2.51 17.44
N GLU A 135 4.64 -3.84 17.43
CA GLU A 135 3.68 -4.66 16.69
C GLU A 135 2.28 -4.22 17.10
N LYS A 136 1.57 -3.56 16.17
CA LYS A 136 0.22 -3.09 16.44
C LYS A 136 -0.64 -4.32 16.78
N LYS A 137 -1.44 -4.21 17.85
CA LYS A 137 -2.29 -5.31 18.34
C LYS A 137 -3.24 -5.84 17.26
N LEU A 138 -3.66 -7.10 17.37
CA LEU A 138 -4.65 -7.68 16.45
C LEU A 138 -5.95 -6.85 16.35
N SER A 139 -6.40 -6.27 17.47
CA SER A 139 -7.57 -5.39 17.52
C SER A 139 -7.41 -4.14 16.65
N PHE A 140 -6.21 -3.58 16.55
CA PHE A 140 -5.93 -2.46 15.65
C PHE A 140 -6.19 -2.86 14.19
N TRP A 141 -5.67 -4.01 13.75
CA TRP A 141 -5.84 -4.48 12.37
C TRP A 141 -7.30 -4.85 12.05
N GLN A 142 -8.04 -5.37 13.02
CA GLN A 142 -9.47 -5.63 12.87
C GLN A 142 -10.27 -4.33 12.70
N ILE A 143 -10.04 -3.34 13.56
CA ILE A 143 -10.72 -2.04 13.47
C ILE A 143 -10.33 -1.32 12.19
N TYR A 144 -9.04 -1.30 11.85
CA TYR A 144 -8.52 -0.66 10.65
C TYR A 144 -9.12 -1.29 9.39
N SER A 145 -9.11 -2.62 9.28
CA SER A 145 -9.72 -3.33 8.14
C SER A 145 -11.23 -3.11 8.05
N MET A 146 -11.96 -3.11 9.18
CA MET A 146 -13.39 -2.83 9.21
C MET A 146 -13.71 -1.42 8.67
N ARG A 147 -12.90 -0.43 9.06
CA ARG A 147 -13.04 0.97 8.59
C ARG A 147 -12.71 1.10 7.11
N VAL A 148 -11.64 0.46 6.65
CA VAL A 148 -11.28 0.44 5.22
C VAL A 148 -12.41 -0.17 4.40
N LYS A 149 -12.93 -1.34 4.79
CA LYS A 149 -14.04 -2.01 4.09
C LYS A 149 -15.28 -1.14 3.98
N ARG A 150 -15.66 -0.45 5.06
CA ARG A 150 -16.80 0.47 5.06
C ARG A 150 -16.57 1.71 4.19
N SER A 151 -15.33 2.16 4.07
CA SER A 151 -14.97 3.40 3.37
C SER A 151 -14.50 3.17 1.92
N LEU A 152 -14.52 1.93 1.40
CA LEU A 152 -14.00 1.58 0.07
C LEU A 152 -14.53 2.48 -1.06
N HIS A 153 -15.81 2.85 -0.99
CA HIS A 153 -16.48 3.67 -2.00
C HIS A 153 -15.97 5.13 -2.05
N LEU A 154 -15.32 5.61 -0.99
CA LEU A 154 -14.76 6.97 -0.90
C LEU A 154 -13.27 7.02 -1.26
N LEU A 155 -12.61 5.86 -1.33
CA LEU A 155 -11.17 5.80 -1.56
C LEU A 155 -10.85 5.98 -3.04
N ARG A 156 -9.94 6.91 -3.34
CA ARG A 156 -9.31 7.00 -4.65
C ARG A 156 -8.32 5.84 -4.84
N PRO A 157 -8.04 5.39 -6.08
CA PRO A 157 -7.12 4.28 -6.31
C PRO A 157 -5.72 4.48 -5.73
N ASN A 158 -5.22 5.72 -5.71
CA ASN A 158 -3.91 6.05 -5.12
C ASN A 158 -3.91 5.82 -3.60
N ASP A 159 -4.87 6.42 -2.88
CA ASP A 159 -5.01 6.27 -1.43
C ASP A 159 -5.23 4.80 -1.05
N PHE A 160 -6.05 4.10 -1.85
CA PHE A 160 -6.32 2.69 -1.66
C PHE A 160 -5.08 1.81 -1.88
N SER A 161 -4.22 2.13 -2.87
CA SER A 161 -2.98 1.40 -3.10
C SER A 161 -2.02 1.45 -1.90
N LEU A 162 -1.92 2.62 -1.24
CA LEU A 162 -1.12 2.79 -0.01
C LEU A 162 -1.69 1.96 1.14
N ILE A 163 -3.01 1.99 1.31
CA ILE A 163 -3.70 1.21 2.33
C ILE A 163 -3.44 -0.28 2.11
N LEU A 164 -3.65 -0.81 0.89
CA LEU A 164 -3.38 -2.22 0.58
C LEU A 164 -1.93 -2.61 0.85
N GLN A 165 -0.99 -1.73 0.53
CA GLN A 165 0.42 -2.00 0.78
C GLN A 165 0.72 -2.09 2.26
N SER A 166 0.13 -1.24 3.10
CA SER A 166 0.30 -1.35 4.56
C SER A 166 -0.15 -2.73 5.09
N PHE A 167 -1.25 -3.29 4.57
CA PHE A 167 -1.68 -4.65 4.94
C PHE A 167 -0.72 -5.72 4.40
N HIS A 168 -0.19 -5.52 3.19
CA HIS A 168 0.71 -6.47 2.55
C HIS A 168 2.04 -6.59 3.30
N LEU A 169 2.67 -5.45 3.60
CA LEU A 169 3.97 -5.37 4.27
C LEU A 169 3.92 -5.93 5.71
N TYR A 170 2.81 -5.74 6.43
CA TYR A 170 2.62 -6.32 7.76
C TYR A 170 2.07 -7.76 7.74
N ASN A 171 1.92 -8.35 6.54
CA ASN A 171 1.38 -9.68 6.32
C ASN A 171 0.04 -9.93 7.06
N LYS A 172 -0.87 -8.94 7.03
CA LYS A 172 -2.19 -9.04 7.68
C LYS A 172 -3.28 -9.26 6.67
N ASP A 173 -3.84 -10.47 6.66
CA ASP A 173 -5.04 -10.77 5.90
C ASP A 173 -6.28 -10.75 6.80
N THR A 174 -7.07 -9.70 6.63
CA THR A 174 -8.36 -9.50 7.32
C THR A 174 -9.52 -9.59 6.32
N GLY A 175 -9.28 -10.14 5.12
CA GLY A 175 -10.24 -10.21 4.03
C GLY A 175 -10.47 -8.88 3.29
N VAL A 176 -9.63 -7.87 3.51
CA VAL A 176 -9.67 -6.58 2.79
C VAL A 176 -9.48 -6.80 1.29
N TYR A 177 -8.49 -7.62 0.90
CA TYR A 177 -8.16 -7.91 -0.49
C TYR A 177 -9.39 -8.42 -1.27
N ALA A 178 -10.02 -9.50 -0.81
CA ALA A 178 -11.19 -10.08 -1.47
C ALA A 178 -12.39 -9.11 -1.50
N SER A 179 -12.67 -8.40 -0.40
CA SER A 179 -13.79 -7.44 -0.34
C SER A 179 -13.60 -6.24 -1.28
N SER A 180 -12.35 -5.86 -1.55
CA SER A 180 -12.03 -4.69 -2.34
C SER A 180 -12.13 -4.90 -3.86
N VAL A 181 -12.02 -6.13 -4.36
CA VAL A 181 -11.95 -6.42 -5.79
C VAL A 181 -13.10 -5.79 -6.58
N LYS A 182 -14.34 -5.94 -6.11
CA LYS A 182 -15.53 -5.37 -6.79
C LYS A 182 -15.48 -3.85 -6.92
N HIS A 183 -14.97 -3.16 -5.89
CA HIS A 183 -14.85 -1.70 -5.90
C HIS A 183 -13.72 -1.24 -6.82
N ILE A 184 -12.57 -1.90 -6.73
CA ILE A 184 -11.39 -1.64 -7.58
C ILE A 184 -11.76 -1.83 -9.05
N GLU A 185 -12.55 -2.85 -9.37
CA GLU A 185 -12.95 -3.18 -10.74
C GLU A 185 -13.71 -2.04 -11.43
N GLY A 186 -14.49 -1.25 -10.68
CA GLY A 186 -15.18 -0.06 -11.18
C GLY A 186 -14.25 1.14 -11.37
N GLN A 187 -13.14 1.19 -10.63
CA GLN A 187 -12.19 2.31 -10.62
C GLN A 187 -10.95 2.09 -11.51
N ILE A 188 -10.83 0.94 -12.20
CA ILE A 188 -9.71 0.65 -13.13
C ILE A 188 -9.41 1.82 -14.09
N PRO A 189 -10.42 2.44 -14.74
CA PRO A 189 -10.17 3.55 -15.68
C PRO A 189 -9.60 4.82 -15.04
N GLN A 190 -9.66 4.94 -13.71
CA GLN A 190 -9.18 6.11 -12.96
C GLN A 190 -7.79 5.85 -12.33
N MET A 191 -7.18 4.69 -12.60
CA MET A 191 -5.89 4.33 -12.01
C MET A 191 -4.72 4.96 -12.76
N ASN A 192 -3.81 5.56 -11.99
CA ASN A 192 -2.48 5.97 -12.44
C ASN A 192 -1.53 4.76 -12.44
N GLY A 193 -0.42 4.83 -13.16
CA GLY A 193 0.51 3.70 -13.30
C GLY A 193 1.18 3.23 -12.03
N VAL A 194 1.38 4.11 -11.06
CA VAL A 194 1.87 3.73 -9.73
C VAL A 194 0.83 2.88 -8.99
N SER A 195 -0.41 3.37 -8.89
CA SER A 195 -1.50 2.68 -8.21
C SER A 195 -1.81 1.33 -8.86
N PHE A 196 -1.84 1.29 -10.20
CA PHE A 196 -2.08 0.08 -10.99
C PHE A 196 -1.07 -1.02 -10.65
N VAL A 197 0.23 -0.70 -10.68
CA VAL A 197 1.30 -1.68 -10.42
C VAL A 197 1.25 -2.19 -8.98
N ILE A 198 1.04 -1.30 -8.01
CA ILE A 198 0.97 -1.68 -6.58
C ILE A 198 -0.22 -2.61 -6.34
N ILE A 199 -1.41 -2.22 -6.83
CA ILE A 199 -2.63 -3.01 -6.67
C ILE A 199 -2.48 -4.36 -7.37
N LEU A 200 -1.98 -4.39 -8.61
CA LEU A 200 -1.77 -5.63 -9.36
C LEU A 200 -0.81 -6.57 -8.63
N ASN A 201 0.34 -6.05 -8.18
CA ASN A 201 1.34 -6.85 -7.47
C ASN A 201 0.76 -7.47 -6.20
N ILE A 202 0.15 -6.65 -5.34
CA ILE A 202 -0.42 -7.11 -4.06
C ILE A 202 -1.55 -8.12 -4.28
N LEU A 203 -2.49 -7.82 -5.18
CA LEU A 203 -3.63 -8.71 -5.43
C LEU A 203 -3.20 -10.00 -6.12
N SER A 204 -2.21 -9.96 -7.02
CA SER A 204 -1.68 -11.17 -7.66
C SER A 204 -1.05 -12.14 -6.66
N ALA A 205 -0.41 -11.61 -5.60
CA ALA A 205 0.21 -12.41 -4.56
C ALA A 205 -0.79 -12.96 -3.52
N ARG A 206 -1.88 -12.23 -3.24
CA ARG A 206 -2.81 -12.53 -2.14
C ARG A 206 -4.09 -13.23 -2.58
N LEU A 207 -4.55 -13.01 -3.81
CA LEU A 207 -5.77 -13.65 -4.31
C LEU A 207 -5.46 -15.05 -4.85
N LYS A 208 -6.37 -16.00 -4.59
CA LYS A 208 -6.25 -17.35 -5.14
C LYS A 208 -6.37 -17.30 -6.67
N LYS A 209 -5.49 -18.06 -7.33
CA LYS A 209 -5.53 -18.29 -8.78
C LYS A 209 -6.92 -18.77 -9.19
N ASN A 210 -7.40 -18.31 -10.35
CA ASN A 210 -8.69 -18.65 -10.98
C ASN A 210 -9.95 -17.89 -10.54
N ASN A 211 -10.09 -17.54 -9.26
CA ASN A 211 -11.34 -16.91 -8.79
C ASN A 211 -11.56 -15.48 -9.33
N TYR A 212 -10.49 -14.82 -9.76
CA TYR A 212 -10.51 -13.41 -10.15
C TYR A 212 -9.95 -13.17 -11.56
N ASN A 213 -10.00 -14.20 -12.43
CA ASN A 213 -9.45 -14.11 -13.79
C ASN A 213 -10.10 -12.99 -14.61
N TYR A 214 -11.40 -12.77 -14.44
CA TYR A 214 -12.11 -11.67 -15.11
C TYR A 214 -11.56 -10.30 -14.71
N PHE A 215 -11.35 -10.08 -13.42
CA PHE A 215 -10.75 -8.85 -12.88
C PHE A 215 -9.34 -8.61 -13.47
N PHE A 216 -8.48 -9.62 -13.44
CA PHE A 216 -7.12 -9.49 -13.96
C PHE A 216 -7.08 -9.30 -15.49
N LYS A 217 -8.00 -9.93 -16.24
CA LYS A 217 -8.16 -9.66 -17.68
C LYS A 217 -8.58 -8.22 -17.96
N LYS A 218 -9.47 -7.65 -17.13
CA LYS A 218 -9.88 -6.24 -17.25
C LYS A 218 -8.72 -5.28 -16.96
N MET A 219 -7.91 -5.58 -15.94
CA MET A 219 -6.65 -4.85 -15.66
C MET A 219 -5.67 -4.95 -16.83
N MET A 220 -5.53 -6.14 -17.43
CA MET A 220 -4.66 -6.37 -18.59
C MET A 220 -5.11 -5.57 -19.82
N ASN A 221 -6.41 -5.47 -20.08
CA ASN A 221 -6.94 -4.68 -21.19
C ASN A 221 -6.75 -3.17 -21.01
N TYR A 222 -6.65 -2.69 -19.76
CA TYR A 222 -6.40 -1.28 -19.45
C TYR A 222 -4.90 -0.89 -19.54
N LEU A 223 -4.01 -1.87 -19.68
CA LEU A 223 -2.57 -1.68 -19.67
C LEU A 223 -2.04 -0.65 -20.69
N PRO A 224 -2.55 -0.57 -21.94
CA PRO A 224 -2.10 0.43 -22.91
C PRO A 224 -2.27 1.88 -22.41
N ASN A 225 -3.33 2.17 -21.65
CA ASN A 225 -3.63 3.51 -21.15
C ASN A 225 -2.65 3.95 -20.05
N VAL A 226 -2.13 2.98 -19.31
CA VAL A 226 -1.19 3.21 -18.20
C VAL A 226 0.27 3.20 -18.68
N MET A 227 0.51 2.67 -19.89
CA MET A 227 1.84 2.35 -20.38
C MET A 227 2.80 3.54 -20.34
N TYR A 228 2.34 4.76 -20.59
CA TYR A 228 3.18 5.96 -20.61
C TYR A 228 3.91 6.21 -19.27
N GLU A 229 3.25 5.97 -18.14
CA GLU A 229 3.78 6.23 -16.80
C GLU A 229 4.70 5.11 -16.27
N LEU A 230 4.74 3.96 -16.93
CA LEU A 230 5.47 2.77 -16.44
C LEU A 230 6.96 2.82 -16.77
N ASN A 231 7.79 2.42 -15.81
CA ASN A 231 9.22 2.15 -16.02
C ASN A 231 9.44 0.70 -16.45
N VAL A 232 10.63 0.39 -16.98
CA VAL A 232 10.99 -0.98 -17.40
C VAL A 232 10.84 -1.99 -16.27
N ARG A 233 11.20 -1.60 -15.04
CA ARG A 233 11.03 -2.43 -13.84
C ARG A 233 9.56 -2.69 -13.49
N ASP A 234 8.67 -1.72 -13.75
CA ASP A 234 7.23 -1.90 -13.57
C ASP A 234 6.68 -2.93 -14.56
N MET A 235 7.07 -2.79 -15.82
CA MET A 235 6.65 -3.68 -16.90
C MET A 235 7.06 -5.12 -16.61
N ASN A 236 8.30 -5.31 -16.16
CA ASN A 236 8.80 -6.60 -15.74
C ASN A 236 7.97 -7.22 -14.59
N ASN A 237 7.59 -6.43 -13.60
CA ASN A 237 6.77 -6.91 -12.49
C ASN A 237 5.35 -7.23 -12.94
N ILE A 238 4.74 -6.39 -13.78
CA ILE A 238 3.43 -6.65 -14.37
C ILE A 238 3.43 -7.97 -15.15
N LEU A 239 4.44 -8.18 -16.00
CA LEU A 239 4.60 -9.43 -16.76
C LEU A 239 4.80 -10.63 -15.83
N SER A 240 5.60 -10.49 -14.77
CA SER A 240 5.79 -11.55 -13.76
C SER A 240 4.47 -11.91 -13.08
N CYS A 241 3.67 -10.89 -12.69
CA CYS A 241 2.38 -11.08 -12.04
C CYS A 241 1.42 -11.85 -12.94
N PHE A 242 1.28 -11.47 -14.21
CA PHE A 242 0.38 -12.15 -15.14
C PHE A 242 0.84 -13.58 -15.45
N HIS A 243 2.14 -13.81 -15.58
CA HIS A 243 2.69 -15.16 -15.73
C HIS A 243 2.35 -16.05 -14.53
N ASN A 244 2.57 -15.53 -13.31
CA ASN A 244 2.28 -16.27 -12.08
C ASN A 244 0.78 -16.58 -11.90
N LEU A 245 -0.09 -15.72 -12.44
CA LEU A 245 -1.54 -15.90 -12.49
C LEU A 245 -2.01 -16.84 -13.62
N GLU A 246 -1.09 -17.40 -14.42
CA GLU A 246 -1.40 -18.25 -15.59
C GLU A 246 -2.27 -17.54 -16.64
N LEU A 247 -2.19 -16.21 -16.68
CA LEU A 247 -2.83 -15.35 -17.68
C LEU A 247 -1.78 -14.89 -18.70
N SER A 248 -1.16 -15.86 -19.38
CA SER A 248 -0.17 -15.59 -20.42
C SER A 248 -0.86 -15.19 -21.73
N ASP A 249 -0.85 -13.90 -22.03
CA ASP A 249 -1.27 -13.37 -23.32
C ASP A 249 -0.07 -12.74 -24.04
N THR A 250 0.22 -13.23 -25.25
CA THR A 250 1.36 -12.76 -26.07
C THR A 250 1.22 -11.29 -26.45
N ARG A 251 -0.02 -10.78 -26.51
CA ARG A 251 -0.31 -9.38 -26.83
C ARG A 251 0.32 -8.41 -25.83
N ILE A 252 0.51 -8.81 -24.57
CA ILE A 252 1.16 -7.97 -23.55
C ILE A 252 2.63 -7.73 -23.91
N CYS A 253 3.32 -8.77 -24.40
CA CYS A 253 4.69 -8.63 -24.87
C CYS A 253 4.77 -7.68 -26.06
N ASP A 254 3.80 -7.75 -26.99
CA ASP A 254 3.73 -6.85 -28.14
C ASP A 254 3.48 -5.39 -27.73
N ILE A 255 2.72 -5.14 -26.66
CA ILE A 255 2.51 -3.80 -26.12
C ILE A 255 3.81 -3.26 -25.49
N PHE A 256 4.51 -4.09 -24.71
CA PHE A 256 5.66 -3.62 -23.93
C PHE A 256 7.00 -3.61 -24.66
N TYR A 257 7.23 -4.46 -25.67
CA TYR A 257 8.58 -4.66 -26.21
C TYR A 257 9.20 -3.36 -26.75
N GLN A 258 8.43 -2.51 -27.44
CA GLN A 258 8.96 -1.26 -28.00
C GLN A 258 9.42 -0.29 -26.92
N LYS A 259 8.63 -0.16 -25.85
CA LYS A 259 8.98 0.74 -24.74
C LYS A 259 10.14 0.19 -23.91
N ILE A 260 10.25 -1.13 -23.77
CA ILE A 260 11.40 -1.77 -23.12
C ILE A 260 12.66 -1.57 -23.96
N LEU A 261 12.57 -1.81 -25.28
CA LEU A 261 13.70 -1.68 -26.20
C LEU A 261 14.26 -0.25 -26.21
N SER A 262 13.39 0.76 -26.30
CA SER A 262 13.79 2.18 -26.27
C SER A 262 14.42 2.63 -24.95
N ASN A 263 14.07 1.98 -23.82
CA ASN A 263 14.61 2.31 -22.50
C ASN A 263 15.66 1.32 -22.00
N LEU A 264 16.12 0.38 -22.83
CA LEU A 264 17.00 -0.71 -22.40
C LEU A 264 18.35 -0.20 -21.87
N ASN A 265 18.86 0.87 -22.45
CA ASN A 265 20.12 1.49 -22.03
C ASN A 265 20.05 2.10 -20.62
N ARG A 266 18.84 2.43 -20.13
CA ARG A 266 18.62 2.97 -18.78
C ARG A 266 18.53 1.87 -17.71
N VAL A 267 18.51 0.60 -18.11
CA VAL A 267 18.43 -0.53 -17.19
C VAL A 267 19.83 -0.81 -16.65
N GLU A 268 20.08 -0.49 -15.38
CA GLU A 268 21.33 -0.79 -14.66
C GLU A 268 21.21 -2.06 -13.80
N ASP A 269 19.99 -2.46 -13.43
CA ASP A 269 19.71 -3.60 -12.56
C ASP A 269 19.79 -4.94 -13.31
N THR A 270 20.76 -5.79 -12.97
CA THR A 270 20.95 -7.16 -13.51
C THR A 270 19.77 -8.09 -13.25
N PHE A 271 19.10 -7.92 -12.10
CA PHE A 271 17.87 -8.65 -11.78
C PHE A 271 16.77 -8.39 -12.81
N THR A 272 16.56 -7.12 -13.19
CA THR A 272 15.48 -6.76 -14.10
C THR A 272 15.76 -7.25 -15.52
N LEU A 273 17.02 -7.23 -15.94
CA LEU A 273 17.42 -7.71 -17.25
C LEU A 273 17.27 -9.23 -17.37
N SER A 274 17.75 -9.98 -16.36
CA SER A 274 17.62 -11.44 -16.33
C SER A 274 16.16 -11.89 -16.26
N SER A 275 15.33 -11.22 -15.46
CA SER A 275 13.91 -11.55 -15.38
C SER A 275 13.16 -11.19 -16.65
N LEU A 276 13.46 -10.06 -17.30
CA LEU A 276 12.86 -9.72 -18.59
C LEU A 276 13.18 -10.78 -19.63
N CYS A 277 14.44 -11.18 -19.75
CA CYS A 277 14.86 -12.22 -20.68
C CYS A 277 14.12 -13.54 -20.43
N TYR A 278 14.03 -13.96 -19.17
CA TYR A 278 13.34 -15.18 -18.77
C TYR A 278 11.83 -15.13 -19.00
N ILE A 279 11.18 -14.02 -18.66
CA ILE A 279 9.72 -13.89 -18.80
C ILE A 279 9.33 -13.83 -20.28
N PHE A 280 10.02 -13.02 -21.09
CA PHE A 280 9.75 -12.97 -22.54
C PHE A 280 9.98 -14.34 -23.21
N TYR A 281 10.97 -15.10 -22.74
CA TYR A 281 11.13 -16.49 -23.13
C TYR A 281 9.90 -17.34 -22.76
N LYS A 282 9.44 -17.28 -21.52
CA LYS A 282 8.26 -18.04 -21.04
C LYS A 282 6.95 -17.67 -21.75
N TYR A 283 6.80 -16.41 -22.17
CA TYR A 283 5.68 -15.95 -23.00
C TYR A 283 5.80 -16.39 -24.47
N ASN A 284 6.82 -17.16 -24.85
CA ASN A 284 7.08 -17.60 -26.21
C ASN A 284 7.22 -16.44 -27.22
N PHE A 285 7.73 -15.28 -26.79
CA PHE A 285 7.93 -14.14 -27.67
C PHE A 285 8.92 -14.48 -28.79
N GLN A 286 8.57 -14.13 -30.03
CA GLN A 286 9.28 -14.63 -31.22
C GLN A 286 10.41 -13.71 -31.71
N ASN A 287 10.39 -12.42 -31.35
CA ASN A 287 11.33 -11.46 -31.91
C ASN A 287 12.77 -11.71 -31.42
N GLN A 288 13.60 -12.29 -32.26
CA GLN A 288 15.00 -12.63 -31.95
C GLN A 288 15.87 -11.37 -31.73
N HIS A 289 15.60 -10.29 -32.47
CA HIS A 289 16.32 -9.03 -32.35
C HIS A 289 16.19 -8.43 -30.94
N PHE A 290 15.02 -8.57 -30.30
CA PHE A 290 14.82 -8.14 -28.94
C PHE A 290 15.79 -8.83 -27.96
N PHE A 291 15.93 -10.14 -28.07
CA PHE A 291 16.84 -10.90 -27.22
C PHE A 291 18.32 -10.62 -27.54
N GLU A 292 18.68 -10.31 -28.79
CA GLU A 292 20.02 -9.82 -29.11
C GLU A 292 20.34 -8.48 -28.45
N CYS A 293 19.37 -7.56 -28.41
CA CYS A 293 19.51 -6.29 -27.71
C CYS A 293 19.65 -6.50 -26.19
N LEU A 294 18.87 -7.42 -25.60
CA LEU A 294 19.04 -7.84 -24.21
C LEU A 294 20.44 -8.42 -23.97
N LYS A 295 20.95 -9.26 -24.89
CA LYS A 295 22.32 -9.80 -24.84
C LYS A 295 23.36 -8.68 -24.79
N LYS A 296 23.27 -7.72 -25.73
CA LYS A 296 24.20 -6.57 -25.79
C LYS A 296 24.21 -5.78 -24.48
N ARG A 297 23.05 -5.52 -23.88
CA ARG A 297 22.99 -4.84 -22.57
C ARG A 297 23.54 -5.72 -21.44
N GLY A 298 23.26 -7.02 -21.46
CA GLY A 298 23.77 -7.97 -20.46
C GLY A 298 25.29 -8.10 -20.48
N LEU A 299 25.92 -8.01 -21.66
CA LEU A 299 27.38 -7.99 -21.79
C LEU A 299 28.01 -6.77 -21.11
N VAL A 300 27.32 -5.63 -21.05
CA VAL A 300 27.80 -4.43 -20.34
C VAL A 300 27.71 -4.59 -18.83
N LEU A 301 26.70 -5.32 -18.33
CA LEU A 301 26.44 -5.50 -16.89
C LEU A 301 26.94 -6.84 -16.36
N LEU A 302 27.74 -7.56 -17.15
CA LEU A 302 28.05 -8.97 -16.93
C LEU A 302 28.67 -9.22 -15.54
N ASP A 303 29.44 -8.28 -15.03
CA ASP A 303 30.16 -8.39 -13.75
C ASP A 303 29.28 -8.32 -12.52
N ASN A 304 28.06 -7.80 -12.64
CA ASN A 304 27.14 -7.60 -11.52
C ASN A 304 26.06 -8.69 -11.42
N PHE A 305 26.22 -9.80 -12.12
CA PHE A 305 25.24 -10.89 -12.11
C PHE A 305 25.46 -11.84 -10.92
N ASP A 306 24.39 -12.09 -10.17
CA ASP A 306 24.33 -13.21 -9.23
C ASP A 306 24.13 -14.53 -9.98
N ALA A 307 24.51 -15.66 -9.37
CA ALA A 307 24.33 -17.01 -9.92
C ALA A 307 22.93 -17.25 -10.50
N GLY A 308 21.88 -17.07 -9.69
CA GLY A 308 20.50 -17.32 -10.12
C GLY A 308 20.02 -16.38 -11.24
N GLN A 309 20.55 -15.15 -11.31
CA GLN A 309 20.25 -14.20 -12.36
C GLN A 309 20.95 -14.58 -13.67
N LEU A 310 22.22 -14.99 -13.57
CA LEU A 310 23.02 -15.43 -14.71
C LEU A 310 22.40 -16.66 -15.35
N TYR A 311 22.00 -17.66 -14.56
CA TYR A 311 21.32 -18.85 -15.07
C TYR A 311 20.06 -18.49 -15.86
N LYS A 312 19.16 -17.66 -15.29
CA LYS A 312 17.92 -17.25 -15.97
C LYS A 312 18.20 -16.54 -17.29
N PHE A 313 19.24 -15.71 -17.32
CA PHE A 313 19.66 -14.97 -18.50
C PHE A 313 20.24 -15.89 -19.58
N VAL A 314 21.21 -16.75 -19.23
CA VAL A 314 21.86 -17.69 -20.15
C VAL A 314 20.86 -18.72 -20.68
N PHE A 315 20.04 -19.30 -19.80
CA PHE A 315 19.03 -20.28 -20.18
C PHE A 315 18.05 -19.73 -21.21
N SER A 316 17.49 -18.54 -20.96
CA SER A 316 16.52 -17.93 -21.88
C SER A 316 17.12 -17.58 -23.25
N LEU A 317 18.37 -17.13 -23.30
CA LEU A 317 19.08 -16.86 -24.56
C LEU A 317 19.43 -18.15 -25.31
N HIS A 318 19.90 -19.19 -24.61
CA HIS A 318 20.22 -20.49 -25.19
C HIS A 318 18.97 -21.13 -25.81
N SER A 319 17.85 -21.16 -25.07
CA SER A 319 16.59 -21.72 -25.57
C SER A 319 16.00 -20.96 -26.76
N LYS A 320 16.46 -19.73 -27.03
CA LYS A 320 16.11 -18.95 -28.23
C LYS A 320 17.17 -19.03 -29.34
N ASN A 321 18.13 -19.95 -29.24
CA ASN A 321 19.21 -20.19 -30.20
C ASN A 321 20.08 -18.94 -30.46
N ILE A 322 20.36 -18.16 -29.42
CA ILE A 322 21.22 -16.96 -29.52
C ILE A 322 22.66 -17.34 -29.19
N CYS A 323 23.62 -16.79 -29.94
CA CYS A 323 25.04 -17.08 -29.74
C CYS A 323 25.55 -16.52 -28.39
N LEU A 324 26.02 -17.43 -27.54
CA LEU A 324 26.51 -17.17 -26.17
C LEU A 324 28.03 -17.13 -26.02
N LYS A 325 28.80 -17.33 -27.10
CA LYS A 325 30.28 -17.49 -27.05
C LYS A 325 30.96 -16.39 -26.21
N GLU A 326 30.61 -15.14 -26.47
CA GLU A 326 31.17 -13.96 -25.77
C GLU A 326 30.88 -13.96 -24.26
N ILE A 327 29.73 -14.50 -23.83
CA ILE A 327 29.36 -14.60 -22.41
C ILE A 327 30.15 -15.73 -21.76
N VAL A 328 30.25 -16.88 -22.45
CA VAL A 328 30.97 -18.06 -21.97
C VAL A 328 32.44 -17.74 -21.75
N ASP A 329 33.09 -17.10 -22.73
CA ASP A 329 34.51 -16.76 -22.66
C ASP A 329 34.83 -15.81 -21.48
N ARG A 330 33.94 -14.85 -21.19
CA ARG A 330 34.15 -13.86 -20.13
C ARG A 330 33.79 -14.35 -18.73
N LYS A 331 32.83 -15.27 -18.58
CA LYS A 331 32.33 -15.72 -17.27
C LYS A 331 32.72 -17.14 -16.88
N LYS A 332 33.56 -17.82 -17.68
CA LYS A 332 34.00 -19.19 -17.40
C LYS A 332 34.52 -19.40 -15.97
N ASN A 333 35.33 -18.48 -15.46
CA ASN A 333 35.92 -18.59 -14.11
C ASN A 333 34.89 -18.32 -12.99
N ASP A 334 33.93 -17.42 -13.22
CA ASP A 334 32.93 -17.06 -12.21
C ASP A 334 31.86 -18.15 -12.07
N VAL A 335 31.54 -18.86 -13.15
CA VAL A 335 30.60 -19.99 -13.10
C VAL A 335 31.10 -21.09 -12.17
N PHE A 336 32.42 -21.34 -12.09
CA PHE A 336 33.00 -22.26 -11.10
C PHE A 336 32.70 -21.83 -9.67
N ALA A 337 32.80 -20.53 -9.38
CA ALA A 337 32.47 -20.00 -8.05
C ALA A 337 30.97 -20.11 -7.74
N PHE A 338 30.11 -20.01 -8.76
CA PHE A 338 28.66 -20.11 -8.61
C PHE A 338 28.11 -21.55 -8.58
N LEU A 339 28.94 -22.57 -8.84
CA LEU A 339 28.48 -23.96 -8.84
C LEU A 339 27.84 -24.35 -7.50
N SER A 340 28.36 -23.87 -6.37
CA SER A 340 27.77 -24.14 -5.04
C SER A 340 26.32 -23.68 -4.92
N ASP A 341 25.95 -22.61 -5.63
CA ASP A 341 24.68 -21.91 -5.46
C ASP A 341 23.59 -22.42 -6.42
N TYR A 342 23.97 -23.27 -7.37
CA TYR A 342 23.06 -23.89 -8.34
C TYR A 342 22.47 -25.20 -7.82
N ASN A 343 21.21 -25.46 -8.19
CA ASN A 343 20.60 -26.78 -8.06
C ASN A 343 21.21 -27.76 -9.07
N ASP A 344 21.04 -29.06 -8.87
CA ASP A 344 21.67 -30.09 -9.71
C ASP A 344 21.34 -29.94 -11.21
N GLU A 345 20.09 -29.62 -11.57
CA GLU A 345 19.70 -29.34 -12.97
C GLU A 345 20.41 -28.10 -13.55
N GLN A 346 20.57 -27.06 -12.74
CA GLN A 346 21.23 -25.82 -13.15
C GLN A 346 22.73 -26.04 -13.31
N ARG A 347 23.34 -26.86 -12.44
CA ARG A 347 24.74 -27.28 -12.54
C ARG A 347 25.02 -28.05 -13.82
N LEU A 348 24.16 -29.01 -14.15
CA LEU A 348 24.29 -29.79 -15.40
C LEU A 348 24.22 -28.87 -16.62
N PHE A 349 23.20 -28.00 -16.70
CA PHE A 349 23.03 -27.08 -17.81
C PHE A 349 24.20 -26.09 -17.95
N MET A 350 24.62 -25.48 -16.84
CA MET A 350 25.75 -24.53 -16.87
C MET A 350 27.08 -25.26 -17.14
N GLY A 351 27.24 -26.49 -16.65
CA GLY A 351 28.40 -27.34 -16.94
C GLY A 351 28.52 -27.66 -18.44
N GLU A 352 27.41 -28.04 -19.08
CA GLU A 352 27.37 -28.31 -20.52
C GLU A 352 27.70 -27.07 -21.35
N ILE A 353 27.11 -25.91 -21.04
CA ILE A 353 27.32 -24.67 -21.80
C ILE A 353 28.73 -24.12 -21.64
N PHE A 354 29.28 -24.16 -20.42
CA PHE A 354 30.59 -23.58 -20.13
C PHE A 354 31.74 -24.60 -20.28
N GLY A 355 31.44 -25.85 -20.63
CA GLY A 355 32.42 -26.92 -20.81
C GLY A 355 33.13 -27.30 -19.52
N ILE A 356 32.43 -27.22 -18.40
CA ILE A 356 32.93 -27.57 -17.07
C ILE A 356 32.58 -29.05 -16.85
N LYS A 357 33.61 -29.89 -16.75
CA LYS A 357 33.48 -31.34 -16.48
C LYS A 357 33.58 -31.65 -15.01
#